data_AF-W2PVB8-F1
#
_entry.id   AF-W2PVB8-F1
#
_cell.length_a   1.000
_cell.length_b   1.000
_cell.length_c   1.000
_cell.angle_alpha   90.00
_cell.angle_beta   90.00
_cell.angle_gamma   90.00
#
_symmetry.space_group_name_H-M   'P 1'
#
loop_
_entity.id
_entity.type
_entity.pdbx_description
1 polymer ?
#
loop_
_entity_poly.entity_id
_entity_poly.type
_entity_poly.pdbx_seq_one_letter_code
_entity_poly.pdbx_strand_id
1 'polypeptide(L)'
;MAAVSWRLLPDEVLIIIARLLLGFEVLRLSHVERHLLHVLSRAEHYVARLSHVHYQRGSTEMRESALELIHLSADSKRHYALESSLRFGGQPVGLQSKKPPQSYAPVFWSTDTLFGLYAREEDASPSFTLDAWFSLSSVAQDVRYGGALLGLQSEKCREGGGRWPDFYFQILHVDAERNLYCSVTAEKPCVAIKLEIRRWYHVALVFEQRAQKIYLDGELVNVQLDQEQQLESFPYYYAQVGTGFISDDSYSGWYGFQGVVDDLRVWGEAMTSEKITALSHDGAAVLARPTFSLKRDVPVWMAHGVEKVRCSRPRERWCEVFAACNRTEDRESWV
;
A
#
# COMPACT_ATOMS: atom_id res chain seq x y z
N MET A 1 -2.83 -18.13 -38.51
CA MET A 1 -2.11 -16.94 -38.03
C MET A 1 -0.63 -17.23 -38.14
N ALA A 2 0.12 -16.47 -38.96
CA ALA A 2 1.57 -16.63 -39.01
C ALA A 2 2.15 -16.19 -37.66
N ALA A 3 2.94 -17.05 -37.02
CA ALA A 3 3.63 -16.70 -35.78
C ALA A 3 4.63 -15.58 -36.07
N VAL A 4 4.52 -14.46 -35.34
CA VAL A 4 5.52 -13.39 -35.41
C VAL A 4 6.86 -13.96 -34.98
N SER A 5 7.87 -13.91 -35.85
CA SER A 5 9.23 -14.28 -35.48
C SER A 5 9.88 -13.11 -34.76
N TRP A 6 9.96 -13.20 -33.43
CA TRP A 6 10.56 -12.16 -32.59
C TRP A 6 12.00 -11.80 -33.00
N ARG A 7 12.77 -12.78 -33.52
CA ARG A 7 14.15 -12.57 -34.01
C ARG A 7 14.27 -11.65 -35.21
N LEU A 8 13.19 -11.49 -35.97
CA LEU A 8 13.18 -10.66 -37.18
C LEU A 8 12.77 -9.22 -36.87
N LEU A 9 12.33 -8.93 -35.63
CA LEU A 9 11.98 -7.58 -35.22
C LEU A 9 13.24 -6.80 -34.83
N PRO A 10 13.42 -5.57 -35.36
CA PRO A 10 14.48 -4.68 -34.91
C PRO A 10 14.38 -4.36 -33.41
N ASP A 11 15.52 -4.12 -32.76
CA ASP A 11 15.59 -3.76 -31.33
C ASP A 11 14.71 -2.56 -30.98
N GLU A 12 14.63 -1.56 -31.87
CA GLU A 12 13.77 -0.38 -31.69
C GLU A 12 12.28 -0.75 -31.56
N VAL A 13 11.82 -1.71 -32.37
CA VAL A 13 10.43 -2.20 -32.32
C VAL A 13 10.21 -2.96 -31.02
N LEU A 14 11.16 -3.79 -30.59
CA LEU A 14 11.08 -4.51 -29.32
C LEU A 14 11.03 -3.55 -28.11
N ILE A 15 11.80 -2.46 -28.14
CA ILE A 15 11.77 -1.42 -27.11
C ILE A 15 10.41 -0.72 -27.07
N ILE A 16 9.81 -0.42 -28.22
CA ILE A 16 8.47 0.17 -28.29
C ILE A 16 7.42 -0.78 -27.73
N ILE A 17 7.45 -2.05 -28.13
CA ILE A 17 6.56 -3.10 -27.60
C ILE A 17 6.70 -3.18 -26.07
N ALA A 18 7.93 -3.20 -25.55
CA ALA A 18 8.19 -3.29 -24.11
C ALA A 18 7.60 -2.12 -23.31
N ARG A 19 7.44 -0.92 -23.90
CA ARG A 19 6.79 0.23 -23.25
C ARG A 19 5.27 0.11 -23.16
N LEU A 20 4.67 -0.73 -23.99
CA LEU A 20 3.22 -0.99 -24.00
C LEU A 20 2.84 -2.16 -23.07
N LEU A 21 3.81 -2.96 -22.67
CA LEU A 21 3.63 -4.11 -21.80
C LEU A 21 3.84 -3.75 -20.33
N LEU A 22 3.18 -4.50 -19.44
CA LEU A 22 3.49 -4.54 -18.02
C LEU A 22 4.87 -5.18 -17.82
N GLY A 23 5.56 -4.82 -16.74
CA GLY A 23 6.95 -5.22 -16.51
C GLY A 23 7.10 -6.73 -16.37
N PHE A 24 6.05 -7.42 -15.90
CA PHE A 24 6.05 -8.89 -15.81
C PHE A 24 5.92 -9.55 -17.19
N GLU A 25 5.20 -8.92 -18.12
CA GLU A 25 5.10 -9.38 -19.50
C GLU A 25 6.44 -9.17 -20.22
N VAL A 26 7.09 -8.02 -20.00
CA VAL A 26 8.47 -7.78 -20.46
C VAL A 26 9.43 -8.82 -19.87
N LEU A 27 9.32 -9.12 -18.58
CA LEU A 27 10.10 -10.16 -17.90
C LEU A 27 9.88 -11.53 -18.54
N ARG A 28 8.64 -11.95 -18.78
CA ARG A 28 8.33 -13.22 -19.45
C ARG A 28 8.86 -13.25 -20.87
N LEU A 29 8.62 -12.20 -21.65
CA LEU A 29 9.06 -12.08 -23.04
C LEU A 29 10.59 -12.15 -23.14
N SER A 30 11.31 -11.55 -22.18
CA SER A 30 12.77 -11.60 -22.12
C SER A 30 13.33 -13.02 -21.93
N HIS A 31 12.54 -13.99 -21.49
CA HIS A 31 12.97 -15.38 -21.31
C HIS A 31 12.58 -16.31 -22.48
N VAL A 32 11.92 -15.78 -23.52
CA VAL A 32 11.47 -16.58 -24.66
C VAL A 32 12.64 -16.99 -25.55
N GLU A 33 13.58 -16.07 -25.82
CA GLU A 33 14.76 -16.34 -26.67
C GLU A 33 15.98 -15.46 -26.29
N ARG A 34 17.17 -15.86 -26.74
CA ARG A 34 18.44 -15.17 -26.40
C ARG A 34 18.50 -13.71 -26.86
N HIS A 35 17.97 -13.38 -28.03
CA HIS A 35 17.95 -11.99 -28.52
C HIS A 35 17.04 -11.11 -27.65
N LEU A 36 15.84 -11.59 -27.32
CA LEU A 36 14.93 -10.93 -26.39
C LEU A 36 15.53 -10.81 -24.98
N LEU A 37 16.24 -11.83 -24.51
CA LEU A 37 16.93 -11.77 -23.23
C LEU A 37 17.94 -10.62 -23.19
N HIS A 38 18.69 -10.42 -24.28
CA HIS A 38 19.65 -9.33 -24.37
C HIS A 38 18.97 -7.96 -24.41
N VAL A 39 18.00 -7.77 -25.31
CA VAL A 39 17.35 -6.47 -25.54
C VAL A 39 16.45 -6.09 -24.36
N LEU A 40 15.62 -7.00 -23.88
CA LEU A 40 14.60 -6.70 -22.87
C LEU A 40 15.11 -6.76 -21.43
N SER A 41 16.34 -7.23 -21.19
CA SER A 41 16.97 -7.15 -19.85
C SER A 41 17.66 -5.81 -19.58
N ARG A 42 17.61 -4.87 -20.53
CA ARG A 42 18.16 -3.53 -20.36
C ARG A 42 17.45 -2.77 -19.23
N ALA A 43 18.23 -1.96 -18.51
CA ALA A 43 17.82 -1.33 -17.27
C ALA A 43 16.58 -0.43 -17.40
N GLU A 44 16.52 0.32 -18.50
CA GLU A 44 15.46 1.30 -18.77
C GLU A 44 14.04 0.70 -18.75
N HIS A 45 13.91 -0.61 -19.02
CA HIS A 45 12.61 -1.28 -19.03
C HIS A 45 12.04 -1.52 -17.63
N TYR A 46 12.90 -1.54 -16.61
CA TYR A 46 12.52 -1.90 -15.25
C TYR A 46 12.70 -0.74 -14.26
N VAL A 47 13.75 0.07 -14.40
CA VAL A 47 14.01 1.23 -13.53
C VAL A 47 12.78 2.16 -13.44
N ALA A 48 12.15 2.47 -14.58
CA ALA A 48 10.97 3.32 -14.64
C ALA A 48 9.72 2.74 -13.94
N ARG A 49 9.74 1.45 -13.59
CA ARG A 49 8.63 0.74 -12.92
C ARG A 49 8.88 0.58 -11.43
N LEU A 50 10.12 0.70 -10.98
CA LEU A 50 10.49 0.56 -9.58
C LEU A 50 10.22 1.84 -8.80
N SER A 51 10.04 1.68 -7.49
CA SER A 51 9.98 2.81 -6.58
C SER A 51 11.36 3.44 -6.44
N HIS A 52 11.39 4.77 -6.49
CA HIS A 52 12.55 5.60 -6.22
C HIS A 52 12.38 6.38 -4.91
N VAL A 53 11.51 5.89 -4.03
CA VAL A 53 11.38 6.45 -2.70
C VAL A 53 12.51 5.94 -1.82
N HIS A 54 13.39 6.84 -1.38
CA HIS A 54 14.46 6.50 -0.42
C HIS A 54 14.36 7.33 0.85
N TYR A 55 14.79 6.73 1.95
CA TYR A 55 14.70 7.30 3.29
C TYR A 55 16.12 7.53 3.86
N GLN A 56 16.32 8.66 4.55
CA GLN A 56 17.57 8.91 5.26
C GLN A 56 17.78 7.92 6.41
N ARG A 57 18.97 7.31 6.48
CA ARG A 57 19.34 6.30 7.47
C ARG A 57 20.25 6.90 8.54
N GLY A 58 19.69 7.60 9.53
CA GLY A 58 20.47 8.18 10.65
C GLY A 58 21.47 9.27 10.24
N SER A 59 22.06 9.97 11.23
CA SER A 59 22.97 11.10 11.01
C SER A 59 24.39 10.66 10.62
N THR A 60 25.05 11.52 9.85
CA THR A 60 26.47 11.59 9.44
C THR A 60 26.93 10.78 8.21
N GLU A 61 27.46 11.56 7.26
CA GLU A 61 28.15 11.23 6.00
C GLU A 61 27.30 10.80 4.80
N MET A 62 26.93 11.81 3.99
CA MET A 62 26.55 11.63 2.59
C MET A 62 27.70 11.03 1.79
N ARG A 63 27.67 9.71 1.57
CA ARG A 63 28.31 9.06 0.42
C ARG A 63 27.39 7.94 -0.07
N GLU A 64 27.26 7.85 -1.40
CA GLU A 64 26.62 6.78 -2.19
C GLU A 64 25.23 7.02 -2.84
N SER A 65 24.73 8.25 -2.97
CA SER A 65 23.51 8.48 -3.79
C SER A 65 23.70 8.14 -5.29
N ALA A 66 24.91 8.29 -5.83
CA ALA A 66 25.21 7.96 -7.23
C ALA A 66 25.43 6.44 -7.46
N LEU A 67 26.04 5.75 -6.50
CA LEU A 67 26.33 4.31 -6.60
C LEU A 67 25.05 3.46 -6.42
N GLU A 68 24.14 3.85 -5.51
CA GLU A 68 22.84 3.19 -5.34
C GLU A 68 21.98 3.30 -6.62
N LEU A 69 21.93 4.46 -7.27
CA LEU A 69 21.24 4.66 -8.55
C LEU A 69 21.87 3.83 -9.70
N ILE A 70 23.19 3.71 -9.72
CA ILE A 70 23.92 2.88 -10.71
C ILE A 70 23.65 1.38 -10.47
N HIS A 71 23.67 0.91 -9.22
CA HIS A 71 23.36 -0.47 -8.86
C HIS A 71 21.89 -0.84 -9.13
N LEU A 72 20.96 0.10 -8.83
CA LEU A 72 19.55 -0.01 -9.21
C LEU A 72 19.38 -0.18 -10.71
N SER A 73 20.20 0.50 -11.54
CA SER A 73 20.14 0.34 -13.00
C SER A 73 20.60 -1.06 -13.44
N ALA A 74 21.74 -1.53 -12.94
CA ALA A 74 22.37 -2.77 -13.42
C ALA A 74 21.59 -4.05 -13.06
N ASP A 75 20.90 -4.09 -11.92
CA ASP A 75 20.11 -5.26 -11.47
C ASP A 75 18.59 -4.99 -11.45
N SER A 76 18.14 -3.92 -12.12
CA SER A 76 16.73 -3.49 -12.14
C SER A 76 15.75 -4.58 -12.54
N LYS A 77 16.11 -5.44 -13.51
CA LYS A 77 15.29 -6.61 -13.91
C LYS A 77 15.06 -7.56 -12.74
N ARG A 78 16.12 -7.90 -12.01
CA ARG A 78 16.04 -8.80 -10.85
C ARG A 78 15.30 -8.13 -9.71
N HIS A 79 15.54 -6.85 -9.45
CA HIS A 79 14.81 -6.09 -8.45
C HIS A 79 13.32 -6.12 -8.75
N TYR A 80 12.91 -5.81 -9.99
CA TYR A 80 11.52 -5.92 -10.42
C TYR A 80 10.96 -7.34 -10.22
N ALA A 81 11.74 -8.36 -10.55
CA ALA A 81 11.32 -9.75 -10.41
C ALA A 81 11.17 -10.20 -8.94
N LEU A 82 11.96 -9.63 -8.02
CA LEU A 82 11.95 -9.99 -6.59
C LEU A 82 11.02 -9.13 -5.75
N GLU A 83 10.71 -7.91 -6.21
CA GLU A 83 9.80 -7.00 -5.55
C GLU A 83 8.40 -7.59 -5.42
N SER A 84 7.71 -7.15 -4.37
CA SER A 84 6.44 -7.76 -3.96
C SER A 84 5.56 -6.79 -3.23
N SER A 85 4.27 -7.05 -3.29
CA SER A 85 3.24 -6.34 -2.55
C SER A 85 2.50 -7.33 -1.65
N LEU A 86 1.60 -6.85 -0.82
CA LEU A 86 0.84 -7.66 0.13
C LEU A 86 -0.62 -7.75 -0.31
N ARG A 87 -1.12 -8.98 -0.48
CA ARG A 87 -2.52 -9.24 -0.82
C ARG A 87 -3.32 -9.59 0.42
N PHE A 88 -4.46 -8.93 0.57
CA PHE A 88 -5.43 -9.14 1.63
C PHE A 88 -6.70 -9.77 1.04
N GLY A 89 -7.23 -10.79 1.72
CA GLY A 89 -8.30 -11.67 1.26
C GLY A 89 -9.71 -11.14 1.44
N GLY A 90 -9.89 -10.04 2.17
CA GLY A 90 -11.21 -9.44 2.41
C GLY A 90 -12.03 -10.09 3.52
N GLN A 91 -13.29 -9.69 3.58
CA GLN A 91 -14.28 -10.19 4.54
C GLN A 91 -15.33 -11.06 3.84
N PRO A 92 -15.46 -12.35 4.20
CA PRO A 92 -16.47 -13.22 3.60
C PRO A 92 -17.90 -12.79 3.95
N VAL A 93 -18.80 -12.95 2.98
CA VAL A 93 -20.24 -12.78 3.14
C VAL A 93 -20.77 -13.92 4.03
N GLY A 94 -21.65 -13.60 4.98
CA GLY A 94 -22.28 -14.61 5.84
C GLY A 94 -21.37 -15.18 6.95
N LEU A 95 -20.18 -14.63 7.17
CA LEU A 95 -19.33 -15.03 8.29
C LEU A 95 -20.07 -14.76 9.62
N GLN A 96 -20.20 -15.79 10.47
CA GLN A 96 -20.79 -15.64 11.80
C GLN A 96 -20.06 -14.56 12.61
N SER A 97 -20.83 -13.83 13.42
CA SER A 97 -20.49 -12.56 14.08
C SER A 97 -19.36 -12.61 15.13
N LYS A 98 -18.41 -13.55 15.08
CA LYS A 98 -17.25 -13.61 16.01
C LYS A 98 -15.97 -14.21 15.41
N LYS A 99 -15.84 -14.25 14.08
CA LYS A 99 -14.60 -14.70 13.43
C LYS A 99 -13.75 -13.51 12.96
N PRO A 100 -12.41 -13.59 13.06
CA PRO A 100 -11.52 -12.58 12.48
C PRO A 100 -11.62 -12.60 10.94
N PRO A 101 -11.16 -11.52 10.28
CA PRO A 101 -11.10 -11.46 8.82
C PRO A 101 -10.13 -12.52 8.29
N GLN A 102 -10.25 -12.86 7.00
CA GLN A 102 -9.34 -13.83 6.38
C GLN A 102 -7.88 -13.41 6.49
N SER A 103 -7.63 -12.11 6.41
CA SER A 103 -6.28 -11.56 6.46
C SER A 103 -6.19 -10.25 7.21
N TYR A 104 -5.11 -10.04 7.97
CA TYR A 104 -4.75 -8.74 8.55
C TYR A 104 -3.28 -8.70 8.98
N ALA A 105 -2.75 -7.49 9.06
CA ALA A 105 -1.39 -7.20 9.50
C ALA A 105 -1.42 -6.34 10.77
N PRO A 106 -0.96 -6.83 11.93
CA PRO A 106 -0.92 -6.03 13.14
C PRO A 106 0.14 -4.92 13.04
N VAL A 107 -0.18 -3.73 13.54
CA VAL A 107 0.79 -2.65 13.76
C VAL A 107 1.21 -2.68 15.23
N PHE A 108 2.50 -2.89 15.49
CA PHE A 108 3.02 -3.13 16.84
C PHE A 108 3.31 -1.86 17.64
N TRP A 109 2.91 -0.70 17.11
CA TRP A 109 3.11 0.60 17.75
C TRP A 109 1.78 1.06 18.31
N SER A 110 1.81 1.68 19.50
CA SER A 110 0.62 2.37 20.01
C SER A 110 0.19 3.44 19.00
N THR A 111 -1.09 3.79 19.00
CA THR A 111 -1.61 4.89 18.18
C THR A 111 -0.79 6.16 18.40
N ASP A 112 -0.42 6.43 19.66
CA ASP A 112 0.39 7.60 20.01
C ASP A 112 1.80 7.57 19.41
N THR A 113 2.45 6.41 19.42
CA THR A 113 3.79 6.25 18.82
C THR A 113 3.70 6.32 17.30
N LEU A 114 2.65 5.73 16.72
CA LEU A 114 2.42 5.70 15.28
C LEU A 114 2.27 7.11 14.70
N PHE A 115 1.50 7.97 15.37
CA PHE A 115 1.19 9.32 14.92
C PHE A 115 1.95 10.43 15.67
N GLY A 116 2.89 10.08 16.55
CA GLY A 116 3.71 11.04 17.29
C GLY A 116 2.94 11.92 18.28
N LEU A 117 1.83 11.42 18.85
CA LEU A 117 0.87 12.23 19.62
C LEU A 117 1.44 12.76 20.97
N TYR A 118 2.43 12.08 21.55
CA TYR A 118 3.09 12.51 22.79
C TYR A 118 4.48 13.13 22.60
N ALA A 119 5.03 13.15 21.39
CA ALA A 119 6.39 13.67 21.12
C ALA A 119 6.43 15.21 20.97
N ARG A 120 5.39 15.91 21.42
CA ARG A 120 5.11 17.31 21.14
C ARG A 120 5.32 18.20 22.37
N GLU A 121 5.61 19.48 22.14
CA GLU A 121 5.54 20.50 23.20
C GLU A 121 4.11 20.58 23.76
N GLU A 122 3.95 20.94 25.04
CA GLU A 122 2.63 21.12 25.66
C GLU A 122 1.76 22.04 24.77
N ASP A 123 0.51 21.62 24.52
CA ASP A 123 -0.50 22.29 23.68
C ASP A 123 -0.27 22.34 22.15
N ALA A 124 0.82 21.79 21.62
CA ALA A 124 1.00 21.72 20.15
C ALA A 124 0.00 20.75 19.50
N SER A 125 -0.58 21.08 18.34
CA SER A 125 -1.39 20.14 17.54
C SER A 125 -0.48 19.07 16.91
N PRO A 126 -0.88 17.78 16.82
CA PRO A 126 -0.02 16.79 16.19
C PRO A 126 0.17 17.13 14.70
N SER A 127 1.34 16.80 14.18
CA SER A 127 1.69 17.00 12.77
C SER A 127 2.19 15.67 12.19
N PHE A 128 1.50 15.16 11.18
CA PHE A 128 1.83 13.86 10.59
C PHE A 128 1.33 13.73 9.15
N THR A 129 1.88 12.74 8.46
CA THR A 129 1.42 12.30 7.15
C THR A 129 1.18 10.80 7.16
N LEU A 130 0.04 10.35 6.65
CA LEU A 130 -0.24 8.96 6.29
C LEU A 130 -0.25 8.88 4.77
N ASP A 131 0.40 7.89 4.16
CA ASP A 131 0.24 7.59 2.74
C ASP A 131 0.13 6.08 2.48
N ALA A 132 -0.54 5.71 1.39
CA ALA A 132 -0.65 4.32 0.99
C ALA A 132 -0.81 4.16 -0.53
N TRP A 133 -0.16 3.13 -1.07
CA TRP A 133 -0.42 2.60 -2.40
C TRP A 133 -1.26 1.33 -2.30
N PHE A 134 -2.44 1.33 -2.91
CA PHE A 134 -3.33 0.18 -2.89
C PHE A 134 -4.07 -0.01 -4.21
N SER A 135 -4.57 -1.22 -4.44
CA SER A 135 -5.50 -1.55 -5.52
C SER A 135 -6.60 -2.45 -4.99
N LEU A 136 -7.82 -2.21 -5.44
CA LEU A 136 -8.92 -3.15 -5.24
C LEU A 136 -8.73 -4.37 -6.14
N SER A 137 -9.00 -5.55 -5.59
CA SER A 137 -8.97 -6.81 -6.35
C SER A 137 -10.37 -7.12 -6.92
N SER A 138 -10.42 -7.93 -7.97
CA SER A 138 -11.68 -8.54 -8.40
C SER A 138 -12.22 -9.43 -7.29
N VAL A 139 -13.54 -9.39 -7.09
CA VAL A 139 -14.18 -10.16 -6.02
C VAL A 139 -14.07 -11.65 -6.30
N ALA A 140 -13.43 -12.37 -5.38
CA ALA A 140 -13.64 -13.80 -5.22
C ALA A 140 -15.08 -14.03 -4.74
N GLN A 141 -15.74 -15.08 -5.25
CA GLN A 141 -17.10 -15.43 -4.87
C GLN A 141 -17.29 -15.39 -3.35
N ASP A 142 -18.37 -14.76 -2.88
CA ASP A 142 -18.72 -14.61 -1.45
C ASP A 142 -17.77 -13.76 -0.58
N VAL A 143 -17.09 -12.77 -1.15
CA VAL A 143 -16.32 -11.74 -0.40
C VAL A 143 -16.92 -10.36 -0.60
N ARG A 144 -17.01 -9.56 0.48
CA ARG A 144 -17.46 -8.17 0.43
C ARG A 144 -16.40 -7.29 -0.27
N TYR A 145 -16.86 -6.38 -1.12
CA TYR A 145 -16.01 -5.31 -1.66
C TYR A 145 -15.43 -4.43 -0.55
N GLY A 146 -14.30 -3.80 -0.82
CA GLY A 146 -13.71 -2.78 0.05
C GLY A 146 -13.01 -3.36 1.26
N GLY A 147 -13.27 -2.77 2.42
CA GLY A 147 -12.68 -3.08 3.71
C GLY A 147 -11.78 -1.98 4.25
N ALA A 148 -11.41 -2.09 5.52
CA ALA A 148 -10.52 -1.14 6.17
C ALA A 148 -9.06 -1.45 5.84
N LEU A 149 -8.36 -0.47 5.26
CA LEU A 149 -6.92 -0.56 5.02
C LEU A 149 -6.11 -0.21 6.27
N LEU A 150 -6.56 0.77 7.07
CA LEU A 150 -5.97 1.12 8.36
C LEU A 150 -7.07 1.37 9.40
N GLY A 151 -7.16 0.48 10.39
CA GLY A 151 -8.11 0.56 11.50
C GLY A 151 -7.44 0.70 12.86
N LEU A 152 -8.01 1.56 13.70
CA LEU A 152 -7.70 1.68 15.13
C LEU A 152 -8.80 1.05 15.97
N GLN A 153 -8.44 0.40 17.07
CA GLN A 153 -9.41 -0.23 17.97
C GLN A 153 -8.87 -0.43 19.40
N SER A 154 -9.80 -0.53 20.36
CA SER A 154 -9.49 -0.80 21.77
C SER A 154 -9.17 -2.26 22.06
N GLU A 155 -9.54 -3.20 21.17
CA GLU A 155 -9.28 -4.63 21.31
C GLU A 155 -8.52 -5.18 20.11
N LYS A 156 -7.63 -6.14 20.36
CA LYS A 156 -6.87 -6.81 19.30
C LYS A 156 -7.80 -7.72 18.48
N CYS A 157 -7.66 -7.71 17.16
CA CYS A 157 -8.21 -8.77 16.32
C CYS A 157 -7.56 -10.13 16.69
N ARG A 158 -8.37 -11.08 17.15
CA ARG A 158 -7.93 -12.42 17.58
C ARG A 158 -8.97 -13.49 17.24
N GLU A 159 -8.50 -14.70 16.99
CA GLU A 159 -9.36 -15.89 16.91
C GLU A 159 -9.90 -16.25 18.30
N GLY A 160 -11.15 -16.72 18.37
CA GLY A 160 -11.69 -17.43 19.54
C GLY A 160 -12.19 -16.57 20.71
N GLY A 161 -13.31 -15.84 20.53
CA GLY A 161 -14.17 -15.43 21.66
C GLY A 161 -13.70 -14.23 22.50
N GLY A 162 -12.90 -13.32 21.94
CA GLY A 162 -12.54 -12.06 22.58
C GLY A 162 -13.67 -11.03 22.67
N ARG A 163 -13.52 -10.05 23.57
CA ARG A 163 -14.39 -8.86 23.62
C ARG A 163 -14.30 -8.11 22.29
N TRP A 164 -15.43 -7.58 21.84
CA TRP A 164 -15.48 -6.70 20.69
C TRP A 164 -14.92 -5.33 21.07
N PRO A 165 -14.21 -4.62 20.17
CA PRO A 165 -13.77 -3.26 20.44
C PRO A 165 -14.96 -2.37 20.81
N ASP A 166 -14.91 -1.74 21.99
CA ASP A 166 -15.87 -0.70 22.36
C ASP A 166 -15.58 0.61 21.61
N PHE A 167 -14.31 0.84 21.29
CA PHE A 167 -13.85 2.00 20.54
C PHE A 167 -13.10 1.53 19.30
N TYR A 168 -13.44 2.12 18.16
CA TYR A 168 -12.80 1.83 16.90
C TYR A 168 -12.86 3.05 15.98
N PHE A 169 -11.91 3.14 15.05
CA PHE A 169 -11.82 4.23 14.10
C PHE A 169 -11.10 3.79 12.82
N GLN A 170 -11.79 3.84 11.68
CA GLN A 170 -11.21 3.52 10.38
C GLN A 170 -10.60 4.79 9.80
N ILE A 171 -9.27 4.85 9.78
CA ILE A 171 -8.55 6.00 9.22
C ILE A 171 -8.61 5.97 7.70
N LEU A 172 -8.37 4.80 7.10
CA LEU A 172 -8.40 4.58 5.67
C LEU A 172 -9.22 3.33 5.37
N HIS A 173 -10.31 3.47 4.62
CA HIS A 173 -11.15 2.35 4.22
C HIS A 173 -11.87 2.59 2.90
N VAL A 174 -12.35 1.51 2.31
CA VAL A 174 -13.21 1.52 1.14
C VAL A 174 -14.51 0.80 1.52
N ASP A 175 -15.66 1.38 1.22
CA ASP A 175 -16.97 0.74 1.48
C ASP A 175 -17.33 -0.32 0.42
N ALA A 176 -18.49 -0.97 0.59
CA ALA A 176 -18.95 -2.02 -0.31
C ALA A 176 -19.29 -1.48 -1.73
N GLU A 177 -19.61 -0.20 -1.84
CA GLU A 177 -19.88 0.52 -3.08
C GLU A 177 -18.59 1.02 -3.78
N ARG A 178 -17.43 0.74 -3.18
CA ARG A 178 -16.09 1.17 -3.62
C ARG A 178 -15.86 2.68 -3.49
N ASN A 179 -16.47 3.32 -2.52
CA ASN A 179 -16.15 4.69 -2.16
C ASN A 179 -15.00 4.69 -1.14
N LEU A 180 -14.06 5.60 -1.34
CA LEU A 180 -12.86 5.77 -0.54
C LEU A 180 -13.10 6.80 0.56
N TYR A 181 -12.68 6.47 1.77
CA TYR A 181 -12.66 7.38 2.90
C TYR A 181 -11.27 7.37 3.51
N CYS A 182 -10.71 8.55 3.73
CA CYS A 182 -9.45 8.73 4.44
C CYS A 182 -9.62 9.94 5.36
N SER A 183 -9.60 9.75 6.68
CA SER A 183 -9.78 10.85 7.62
C SER A 183 -9.29 10.48 9.01
N VAL A 184 -8.84 11.47 9.76
CA VAL A 184 -8.67 11.41 11.21
C VAL A 184 -9.68 12.28 11.95
N THR A 185 -10.55 13.00 11.24
CA THR A 185 -11.58 13.88 11.83
C THR A 185 -12.93 13.17 11.98
N ALA A 186 -13.83 13.74 12.79
CA ALA A 186 -15.18 13.20 12.99
C ALA A 186 -16.04 13.24 11.71
N GLU A 187 -15.80 14.21 10.82
CA GLU A 187 -16.58 14.40 9.59
C GLU A 187 -16.44 13.24 8.59
N LYS A 188 -15.29 12.53 8.58
CA LYS A 188 -14.99 11.39 7.69
C LYS A 188 -15.50 11.57 6.24
N PRO A 189 -14.97 12.54 5.48
CA PRO A 189 -15.47 12.82 4.14
C PRO A 189 -15.21 11.64 3.20
N CYS A 190 -16.15 11.43 2.27
CA CYS A 190 -15.93 10.56 1.12
C CYS A 190 -14.95 11.25 0.16
N VAL A 191 -13.81 10.62 -0.08
CA VAL A 191 -12.67 11.16 -0.82
C VAL A 191 -12.82 10.91 -2.32
N ALA A 192 -13.34 9.75 -2.68
CA ALA A 192 -13.61 9.37 -4.06
C ALA A 192 -14.72 8.32 -4.10
N ILE A 193 -15.49 8.28 -5.18
CA ILE A 193 -16.59 7.34 -5.36
C ILE A 193 -16.27 6.32 -6.45
N LYS A 194 -16.80 5.11 -6.29
CA LYS A 194 -16.74 4.04 -7.32
C LYS A 194 -15.33 3.81 -7.86
N LEU A 195 -14.36 3.59 -6.98
CA LEU A 195 -13.00 3.24 -7.38
C LEU A 195 -12.99 2.07 -8.37
N GLU A 196 -12.07 2.14 -9.32
CA GLU A 196 -11.83 1.10 -10.32
C GLU A 196 -11.09 -0.08 -9.70
N ILE A 197 -11.46 -1.26 -10.15
CA ILE A 197 -10.79 -2.51 -9.75
C ILE A 197 -9.52 -2.67 -10.59
N ARG A 198 -8.46 -3.24 -9.99
CA ARG A 198 -7.15 -3.44 -10.62
C ARG A 198 -6.45 -2.15 -11.05
N ARG A 199 -6.80 -1.01 -10.46
CA ARG A 199 -6.05 0.25 -10.60
C ARG A 199 -5.28 0.54 -9.32
N TRP A 200 -4.01 0.89 -9.46
CA TRP A 200 -3.21 1.44 -8.37
C TRP A 200 -3.68 2.86 -8.04
N TYR A 201 -3.93 3.10 -6.77
CA TYR A 201 -4.26 4.40 -6.19
C TYR A 201 -3.22 4.76 -5.15
N HIS A 202 -2.79 6.01 -5.18
CA HIS A 202 -2.04 6.61 -4.08
C HIS A 202 -2.97 7.52 -3.29
N VAL A 203 -3.12 7.28 -1.99
CA VAL A 203 -3.84 8.18 -1.09
C VAL A 203 -2.88 8.72 -0.05
N ALA A 204 -2.98 10.00 0.27
CA ALA A 204 -2.26 10.60 1.38
C ALA A 204 -3.16 11.52 2.20
N LEU A 205 -2.93 11.53 3.50
CA LEU A 205 -3.55 12.43 4.46
C LEU A 205 -2.45 13.18 5.18
N VAL A 206 -2.50 14.50 5.16
CA VAL A 206 -1.62 15.40 5.91
C VAL A 206 -2.46 16.08 6.97
N PHE A 207 -2.04 16.01 8.23
CA PHE A 207 -2.66 16.72 9.32
C PHE A 207 -1.64 17.64 9.99
N GLU A 208 -1.96 18.93 10.10
CA GLU A 208 -1.12 19.94 10.74
C GLU A 208 -1.96 21.12 11.20
N GLN A 209 -1.68 21.67 12.39
CA GLN A 209 -2.34 22.89 12.88
C GLN A 209 -3.87 22.84 12.76
N ARG A 210 -4.48 21.71 13.17
CA ARG A 210 -5.94 21.46 13.07
C ARG A 210 -6.51 21.49 11.64
N ALA A 211 -5.65 21.40 10.63
CA ALA A 211 -6.05 21.26 9.24
C ALA A 211 -5.76 19.85 8.73
N GLN A 212 -6.77 19.23 8.10
CA GLN A 212 -6.63 17.98 7.37
C GLN A 212 -6.65 18.26 5.88
N LYS A 213 -5.67 17.72 5.15
CA LYS A 213 -5.62 17.73 3.68
C LYS A 213 -5.53 16.30 3.19
N ILE A 214 -6.38 15.94 2.24
CA ILE A 214 -6.41 14.60 1.66
C ILE A 214 -6.08 14.70 0.18
N TYR A 215 -5.17 13.85 -0.27
CA TYR A 215 -4.70 13.78 -1.64
C TYR A 215 -5.00 12.41 -2.23
N LEU A 216 -5.41 12.38 -3.50
CA LEU A 216 -5.59 11.18 -4.29
C LEU A 216 -4.76 11.31 -5.57
N ASP A 217 -3.89 10.33 -5.81
CA ASP A 217 -2.93 10.29 -6.92
C ASP A 217 -2.03 11.54 -7.01
N GLY A 218 -1.83 12.23 -5.87
CA GLY A 218 -1.00 13.43 -5.75
C GLY A 218 -1.76 14.75 -5.86
N GLU A 219 -3.04 14.70 -6.20
CA GLU A 219 -3.91 15.88 -6.30
C GLU A 219 -4.67 16.09 -4.99
N LEU A 220 -4.79 17.35 -4.55
CA LEU A 220 -5.55 17.72 -3.35
C LEU A 220 -7.06 17.58 -3.65
N VAL A 221 -7.73 16.66 -2.97
CA VAL A 221 -9.16 16.36 -3.21
C VAL A 221 -10.07 16.81 -2.07
N ASN A 222 -9.54 17.04 -0.88
CA ASN A 222 -10.32 17.53 0.25
C ASN A 222 -9.45 18.33 1.23
N VAL A 223 -10.05 19.37 1.82
CA VAL A 223 -9.46 20.17 2.90
C VAL A 223 -10.52 20.39 3.97
N GLN A 224 -10.15 20.16 5.21
CA GLN A 224 -10.93 20.54 6.38
C GLN A 224 -10.06 21.39 7.29
N LEU A 225 -10.60 22.51 7.75
CA LEU A 225 -9.92 23.46 8.62
C LEU A 225 -10.57 23.44 10.01
N ASP A 226 -9.80 23.85 11.02
CA ASP A 226 -10.22 23.98 12.41
C ASP A 226 -10.79 22.70 13.05
N GLN A 227 -10.37 21.54 12.54
CA GLN A 227 -10.85 20.23 12.99
C GLN A 227 -10.02 19.65 14.12
N GLU A 228 -10.70 18.92 15.02
CA GLU A 228 -10.04 18.02 15.95
C GLU A 228 -9.82 16.65 15.28
N GLN A 229 -8.60 16.15 15.37
CA GLN A 229 -8.33 14.75 15.10
C GLN A 229 -8.95 13.87 16.21
N GLN A 230 -9.37 12.66 15.84
CA GLN A 230 -10.08 11.73 16.71
C GLN A 230 -9.17 10.67 17.34
N LEU A 231 -7.90 10.60 16.95
CA LEU A 231 -6.89 9.64 17.41
C LEU A 231 -6.67 9.66 18.93
N GLU A 232 -6.92 10.79 19.60
CA GLU A 232 -6.84 10.94 21.06
C GLU A 232 -8.20 10.92 21.77
N SER A 233 -9.31 10.82 21.03
CA SER A 233 -10.65 10.92 21.61
C SER A 233 -11.06 9.67 22.41
N PHE A 234 -10.45 8.52 22.11
CA PHE A 234 -10.77 7.25 22.74
C PHE A 234 -9.50 6.37 22.89
N PRO A 235 -9.50 5.37 23.79
CA PRO A 235 -8.34 4.51 24.01
C PRO A 235 -8.15 3.48 22.88
N TYR A 236 -7.52 3.91 21.79
CA TYR A 236 -7.13 3.05 20.68
C TYR A 236 -5.78 2.38 20.94
N TYR A 237 -5.81 1.19 21.54
CA TYR A 237 -4.58 0.46 21.88
C TYR A 237 -3.95 -0.30 20.70
N TYR A 238 -4.71 -0.57 19.64
CA TYR A 238 -4.25 -1.40 18.53
C TYR A 238 -4.53 -0.74 17.19
N ALA A 239 -3.50 -0.64 16.35
CA ALA A 239 -3.62 -0.34 14.93
C ALA A 239 -3.46 -1.61 14.08
N GLN A 240 -4.16 -1.69 12.96
CA GLN A 240 -4.16 -2.85 12.07
C GLN A 240 -4.27 -2.42 10.62
N VAL A 241 -3.51 -3.12 9.76
CA VAL A 241 -3.56 -2.95 8.31
C VAL A 241 -4.35 -4.09 7.67
N GLY A 242 -5.20 -3.73 6.71
CA GLY A 242 -6.03 -4.66 5.96
C GLY A 242 -7.23 -5.21 6.74
N THR A 243 -7.53 -4.65 7.90
CA THR A 243 -8.81 -4.78 8.58
C THR A 243 -9.03 -3.64 9.56
N GLY A 244 -10.27 -3.51 10.03
CA GLY A 244 -10.69 -2.60 11.07
C GLY A 244 -12.08 -3.02 11.53
N PHE A 245 -12.37 -2.80 12.80
CA PHE A 245 -13.70 -3.08 13.33
C PHE A 245 -14.67 -1.98 12.90
N ILE A 246 -15.86 -2.31 12.42
CA ILE A 246 -16.94 -1.37 12.06
C ILE A 246 -18.22 -1.74 12.82
N SER A 247 -19.09 -0.76 13.04
CA SER A 247 -20.47 -1.00 13.42
C SER A 247 -21.38 0.00 12.75
N ASP A 248 -22.37 -0.52 12.05
CA ASP A 248 -23.53 0.20 11.55
C ASP A 248 -24.81 -0.59 11.88
N ASP A 249 -25.96 -0.09 11.44
CA ASP A 249 -27.27 -0.72 11.71
C ASP A 249 -27.41 -2.12 11.07
N SER A 250 -26.63 -2.42 10.04
CA SER A 250 -26.71 -3.65 9.24
C SER A 250 -25.64 -4.67 9.62
N TYR A 251 -24.50 -4.21 10.13
CA TYR A 251 -23.33 -5.02 10.37
C TYR A 251 -22.46 -4.42 11.46
N SER A 252 -22.09 -5.27 12.41
CA SER A 252 -21.04 -5.00 13.37
C SER A 252 -20.01 -6.11 13.22
N GLY A 253 -18.72 -5.78 13.19
CA GLY A 253 -17.64 -6.75 13.09
C GLY A 253 -16.41 -6.25 12.36
N TRP A 254 -15.47 -7.18 12.14
CA TRP A 254 -14.25 -6.91 11.39
C TRP A 254 -14.55 -6.76 9.91
N TYR A 255 -14.02 -5.70 9.31
CA TYR A 255 -14.14 -5.44 7.88
C TYR A 255 -12.79 -5.55 7.19
N GLY A 256 -12.45 -6.79 6.81
CA GLY A 256 -11.22 -7.13 6.10
C GLY A 256 -11.17 -6.50 4.70
N PHE A 257 -10.01 -5.94 4.35
CA PHE A 257 -9.73 -5.35 3.04
C PHE A 257 -9.48 -6.41 1.97
N GLN A 258 -10.12 -6.27 0.81
CA GLN A 258 -9.91 -7.11 -0.36
C GLN A 258 -9.13 -6.37 -1.44
N GLY A 259 -7.82 -6.61 -1.49
CA GLY A 259 -6.97 -5.87 -2.41
C GLY A 259 -5.49 -6.18 -2.26
N VAL A 260 -4.69 -5.39 -2.97
CA VAL A 260 -3.22 -5.41 -2.87
C VAL A 260 -2.77 -4.06 -2.30
N VAL A 261 -1.85 -4.10 -1.34
CA VAL A 261 -1.19 -2.93 -0.77
C VAL A 261 0.29 -3.04 -1.10
N ASP A 262 0.85 -2.02 -1.76
CA ASP A 262 2.29 -1.97 -2.02
C ASP A 262 3.03 -1.41 -0.81
N ASP A 263 2.69 -0.21 -0.36
CA ASP A 263 3.21 0.34 0.89
C ASP A 263 2.10 1.09 1.63
N LEU A 264 2.23 1.16 2.95
CA LEU A 264 1.43 2.01 3.82
C LEU A 264 2.39 2.58 4.85
N ARG A 265 2.47 3.90 4.90
CA ARG A 265 3.49 4.62 5.64
C ARG A 265 2.88 5.69 6.52
N VAL A 266 3.45 5.87 7.70
CA VAL A 266 3.13 6.97 8.60
C VAL A 266 4.40 7.74 8.92
N TRP A 267 4.29 9.05 8.90
CA TRP A 267 5.37 10.00 9.05
C TRP A 267 5.05 10.97 10.18
N GLY A 268 6.00 11.24 11.07
CA GLY A 268 5.87 12.24 12.12
C GLY A 268 6.10 13.68 11.65
N GLU A 269 5.87 13.96 10.35
CA GLU A 269 5.93 15.30 9.77
C GLU A 269 4.75 15.51 8.83
N ALA A 270 4.22 16.73 8.77
CA ALA A 270 3.32 17.15 7.73
C ALA A 270 4.10 17.46 6.43
N MET A 271 3.80 16.70 5.38
CA MET A 271 4.47 16.86 4.10
C MET A 271 3.82 17.96 3.26
N THR A 272 4.66 18.63 2.46
CA THR A 272 4.18 19.60 1.46
C THR A 272 3.50 18.89 0.29
N SER A 273 2.68 19.64 -0.46
CA SER A 273 2.04 19.15 -1.70
C SER A 273 3.06 18.52 -2.64
N GLU A 274 4.23 19.13 -2.81
CA GLU A 274 5.26 18.67 -3.75
C GLU A 274 5.84 17.32 -3.32
N LYS A 275 6.05 17.11 -2.01
CA LYS A 275 6.47 15.81 -1.47
C LYS A 275 5.38 14.75 -1.69
N ILE A 276 4.11 15.10 -1.48
CA ILE A 276 2.98 14.17 -1.73
C ILE A 276 2.86 13.80 -3.21
N THR A 277 2.98 14.78 -4.11
CA THR A 277 3.01 14.52 -5.56
C THR A 277 4.21 13.68 -5.96
N ALA A 278 5.37 13.84 -5.33
CA ALA A 278 6.51 12.96 -5.57
C ALA A 278 6.24 11.52 -5.09
N LEU A 279 5.62 11.34 -3.92
CA LEU A 279 5.22 10.03 -3.40
C LEU A 279 4.16 9.34 -4.29
N SER A 280 3.20 10.10 -4.85
CA SER A 280 2.19 9.56 -5.77
C SER A 280 2.74 9.14 -7.13
N HIS A 281 3.99 9.47 -7.43
CA HIS A 281 4.72 8.97 -8.60
C HIS A 281 5.81 7.95 -8.21
N ASP A 282 5.87 7.55 -6.93
CA ASP A 282 6.96 6.75 -6.36
C ASP A 282 8.35 7.35 -6.64
N GLY A 283 8.45 8.68 -6.65
CA GLY A 283 9.61 9.45 -7.11
C GLY A 283 10.36 10.22 -6.02
N ALA A 284 10.10 9.98 -4.74
CA ALA A 284 10.66 10.78 -3.65
C ALA A 284 12.09 10.36 -3.25
N ALA A 285 13.10 10.97 -3.87
CA ALA A 285 14.49 10.51 -3.78
C ALA A 285 15.06 10.43 -2.36
N VAL A 286 14.78 11.37 -1.46
CA VAL A 286 15.26 11.34 -0.08
C VAL A 286 14.24 12.00 0.85
N LEU A 287 13.63 11.22 1.72
CA LEU A 287 12.75 11.69 2.78
C LEU A 287 13.33 11.35 4.16
N ALA A 288 12.73 11.89 5.22
CA ALA A 288 12.96 11.37 6.56
C ALA A 288 12.68 9.85 6.59
N ARG A 289 13.06 9.15 7.65
CA ARG A 289 12.59 7.79 7.82
C ARG A 289 11.13 7.83 8.27
N PRO A 290 10.19 7.14 7.60
CA PRO A 290 8.83 7.09 8.09
C PRO A 290 8.83 6.41 9.46
N THR A 291 8.00 6.94 10.36
CA THR A 291 7.62 6.38 11.64
C THR A 291 7.27 4.92 11.37
N PHE A 292 6.24 4.61 10.58
CA PHE A 292 5.89 3.25 10.21
C PHE A 292 5.96 3.01 8.69
N SER A 293 6.37 1.83 8.26
CA SER A 293 6.14 1.31 6.90
C SER A 293 5.74 -0.15 6.96
N LEU A 294 4.62 -0.49 6.32
CA LEU A 294 4.07 -1.85 6.29
C LEU A 294 5.11 -2.87 5.80
N LYS A 295 5.80 -2.56 4.70
CA LYS A 295 6.82 -3.45 4.10
C LYS A 295 8.02 -3.67 5.02
N ARG A 296 8.36 -2.68 5.84
CA ARG A 296 9.53 -2.71 6.73
C ARG A 296 9.21 -3.34 8.09
N ASP A 297 8.10 -2.94 8.68
CA ASP A 297 7.81 -3.13 10.10
C ASP A 297 6.83 -4.27 10.38
N VAL A 298 6.16 -4.81 9.35
CA VAL A 298 5.32 -6.00 9.49
C VAL A 298 5.91 -7.17 8.70
N PRO A 299 6.71 -8.03 9.35
CA PRO A 299 7.13 -9.28 8.76
C PRO A 299 5.92 -10.14 8.37
N VAL A 300 5.93 -10.73 7.17
CA VAL A 300 4.82 -11.56 6.64
C VAL A 300 4.39 -12.67 7.60
N TRP A 301 5.31 -13.26 8.38
CA TRP A 301 4.97 -14.31 9.34
C TRP A 301 4.17 -13.83 10.56
N MET A 302 4.17 -12.51 10.83
CA MET A 302 3.33 -11.90 11.85
C MET A 302 1.95 -11.50 11.31
N ALA A 303 1.79 -11.44 9.99
CA ALA A 303 0.53 -11.13 9.35
C ALA A 303 -0.31 -12.40 9.20
N HIS A 304 -1.56 -12.34 9.63
CA HIS A 304 -2.49 -13.45 9.51
C HIS A 304 -3.06 -13.49 8.10
N GLY A 305 -2.94 -14.61 7.38
CA GLY A 305 -3.58 -14.82 6.06
C GLY A 305 -3.19 -13.80 4.97
N VAL A 306 -2.19 -12.94 5.20
CA VAL A 306 -1.69 -11.98 4.22
C VAL A 306 -0.70 -12.69 3.31
N GLU A 307 -0.89 -12.54 2.02
CA GLU A 307 -0.08 -13.22 1.03
C GLU A 307 0.94 -12.26 0.42
N LYS A 308 2.16 -12.76 0.19
CA LYS A 308 3.16 -12.00 -0.55
C LYS A 308 2.95 -12.25 -2.04
N VAL A 309 2.64 -11.21 -2.80
CA VAL A 309 2.32 -11.32 -4.23
C VAL A 309 3.34 -10.59 -5.09
N ARG A 310 3.65 -11.18 -6.25
CA ARG A 310 4.31 -10.47 -7.33
C ARG A 310 3.24 -9.92 -8.27
N CYS A 311 3.29 -8.62 -8.49
CA CYS A 311 2.34 -7.90 -9.31
C CYS A 311 3.04 -6.78 -10.09
N SER A 312 2.34 -6.19 -11.05
CA SER A 312 2.75 -4.90 -11.61
C SER A 312 2.86 -3.84 -10.51
N ARG A 313 3.78 -2.88 -10.70
CA ARG A 313 4.15 -1.86 -9.73
C ARG A 313 3.21 -0.64 -9.81
N PRO A 314 3.14 0.20 -8.75
CA PRO A 314 2.23 1.33 -8.74
C PRO A 314 2.41 2.31 -9.91
N ARG A 315 3.66 2.54 -10.34
CA ARG A 315 3.99 3.37 -11.51
C ARG A 315 3.43 2.86 -12.84
N GLU A 316 3.05 1.59 -12.90
CA GLU A 316 2.42 0.97 -14.07
C GLU A 316 0.89 1.17 -14.10
N ARG A 317 0.32 1.80 -13.06
CA ARG A 317 -1.09 2.19 -12.88
C ARG A 317 -2.10 1.06 -12.78
N TRP A 318 -1.85 -0.06 -13.45
CA TRP A 318 -2.68 -1.27 -13.37
C TRP A 318 -2.05 -2.25 -12.38
N CYS A 319 -2.87 -2.87 -11.56
CA CYS A 319 -2.48 -3.91 -10.63
C CYS A 319 -2.90 -5.29 -11.16
N GLU A 320 -1.92 -6.08 -11.55
CA GLU A 320 -2.09 -7.45 -11.99
C GLU A 320 -1.18 -8.37 -11.19
N VAL A 321 -1.79 -9.27 -10.41
CA VAL A 321 -1.09 -10.29 -9.65
C VAL A 321 -0.81 -11.48 -10.55
N PHE A 322 0.47 -11.82 -10.73
CA PHE A 322 0.90 -12.93 -11.60
C PHE A 322 1.52 -14.10 -10.84
N ALA A 323 1.88 -13.91 -9.57
CA ALA A 323 2.29 -14.98 -8.67
C ALA A 323 1.94 -14.62 -7.23
N ALA A 324 1.54 -15.60 -6.43
CA ALA A 324 1.28 -15.46 -5.01
C ALA A 324 2.01 -16.57 -4.25
N CYS A 325 2.50 -16.26 -3.05
CA CYS A 325 3.07 -17.26 -2.16
C CYS A 325 2.37 -17.18 -0.81
N ASN A 326 1.70 -18.27 -0.47
CA ASN A 326 1.16 -18.52 0.85
C ASN A 326 2.22 -19.35 1.54
N ARG A 327 2.83 -18.83 2.62
CA ARG A 327 3.70 -19.66 3.46
C ARG A 327 2.78 -20.73 4.07
N THR A 328 2.85 -21.97 3.59
CA THR A 328 3.64 -22.99 4.29
C THR A 328 4.48 -23.97 3.44
N GLU A 329 4.30 -24.19 2.12
CA GLU A 329 4.98 -25.34 1.49
C GLU A 329 5.66 -25.18 0.11
N ASP A 330 5.49 -24.10 -0.66
CA ASP A 330 6.12 -24.03 -1.99
C ASP A 330 7.23 -22.98 -2.08
N ARG A 331 8.47 -23.42 -1.78
CA ARG A 331 9.68 -22.75 -2.26
C ARG A 331 10.06 -23.18 -3.68
N GLU A 332 9.45 -24.24 -4.21
CA GLU A 332 9.79 -24.82 -5.53
C GLU A 332 8.93 -24.28 -6.70
N SER A 333 7.85 -23.52 -6.45
CA SER A 333 7.06 -22.90 -7.52
C SER A 333 7.71 -21.63 -8.13
N TRP A 334 9.00 -21.42 -7.89
CA TRP A 334 9.73 -20.18 -8.17
C TRP A 334 10.80 -20.30 -9.26
N VAL A 335 10.60 -21.18 -10.25
CA VAL A 335 11.41 -21.22 -11.47
C VAL A 335 10.57 -20.86 -12.68
#